data_AF-A0A1Z9NFD7-F1
#
_entry.id   AF-A0A1Z9NFD7-F1
#
_cell.length_a   1.000
_cell.length_b   1.000
_cell.length_c   1.000
_cell.angle_alpha   90.00
_cell.angle_beta   90.00
_cell.angle_gamma   90.00
#
_symmetry.space_group_name_H-M   'P 1'
#
loop_
_entity.id
_entity.type
_entity.pdbx_description
1 polymer ?
#
loop_
_entity_poly.entity_id
_entity_poly.type
_entity_poly.pdbx_seq_one_letter_code
_entity_poly.pdbx_strand_id
1 'polypeptide(L)'
;MSCSKKRKIIENKIFILQDKVADALEIDNDVDKFLDNTTLLDEWEDVIPDSEYGIFVIAILNNIRTKTVIGTIVDSILKINTVSKHEVSKSKNIIEQHPFC
;
A
#
# COMPACT_ATOMS: atom_id res chain seq x y z
N MET A 1 18.83 -17.45 2.74
CA MET A 1 18.60 -16.01 3.00
C MET A 1 17.57 -15.90 4.14
N SER A 2 17.94 -15.41 5.32
CA SER A 2 17.02 -15.41 6.48
C SER A 2 15.86 -14.42 6.27
N CYS A 3 14.64 -14.84 6.59
CA CYS A 3 13.40 -14.07 6.36
C CYS A 3 13.45 -12.64 6.95
N SER A 4 14.12 -12.46 8.10
CA SER A 4 14.34 -11.15 8.74
C SER A 4 15.17 -10.17 7.91
N LYS A 5 16.18 -10.64 7.14
CA LYS A 5 16.98 -9.75 6.28
C LYS A 5 16.17 -9.22 5.10
N LYS A 6 15.32 -10.07 4.49
CA LYS A 6 14.45 -9.67 3.38
C LYS A 6 13.44 -8.60 3.82
N ARG A 7 12.79 -8.81 4.97
CA ARG A 7 11.86 -7.83 5.55
C ARG A 7 12.50 -6.45 5.71
N LYS A 8 13.66 -6.37 6.36
CA LYS A 8 14.38 -5.10 6.54
C LYS A 8 14.73 -4.40 5.23
N ILE A 9 15.09 -5.16 4.19
CA ILE A 9 15.38 -4.59 2.86
C ILE A 9 14.14 -3.97 2.25
N ILE A 10 12.98 -4.65 2.32
CA ILE A 10 11.71 -4.14 1.78
C ILE A 10 11.26 -2.91 2.58
N GLU A 11 11.28 -2.96 3.91
CA GLU A 11 10.97 -1.82 4.78
C GLU A 11 11.81 -0.59 4.41
N ASN A 12 13.13 -0.79 4.24
CA ASN A 12 14.02 0.31 3.89
C ASN A 12 13.73 0.88 2.48
N LYS A 13 13.37 0.02 1.51
CA LYS A 13 12.94 0.49 0.19
C LYS A 13 11.67 1.32 0.26
N ILE A 14 10.69 0.92 1.07
CA ILE A 14 9.45 1.67 1.29
C ILE A 14 9.77 3.04 1.91
N PHE A 15 10.65 3.10 2.92
CA PHE A 15 11.03 4.38 3.52
C PHE A 15 11.74 5.32 2.54
N ILE A 16 12.66 4.79 1.72
CA ILE A 16 13.32 5.59 0.68
C ILE A 16 12.32 6.12 -0.34
N LEU A 17 11.31 5.32 -0.71
CA LEU A 17 10.25 5.76 -1.61
C LEU A 17 9.41 6.87 -0.95
N GLN A 18 9.04 6.72 0.32
CA GLN A 18 8.31 7.74 1.08
C GLN A 18 9.06 9.05 1.17
N ASP A 19 10.38 9.01 1.39
CA ASP A 19 11.23 10.20 1.40
C ASP A 19 11.18 10.90 0.03
N LYS A 20 11.38 10.16 -1.07
CA LYS A 20 11.32 10.72 -2.43
C LYS A 20 9.96 11.33 -2.78
N VAL A 21 8.87 10.67 -2.39
CA VAL A 21 7.52 11.18 -2.65
C VAL A 21 7.25 12.44 -1.81
N ALA A 22 7.67 12.45 -0.54
CA ALA A 22 7.55 13.62 0.32
C ALA A 22 8.32 14.82 -0.26
N ASP A 23 9.57 14.60 -0.70
CA ASP A 23 10.40 15.65 -1.32
C ASP A 23 9.75 16.19 -2.61
N ALA A 24 9.17 15.31 -3.44
CA ALA A 24 8.48 15.71 -4.66
C ALA A 24 7.22 16.55 -4.38
N LEU A 25 6.41 16.12 -3.40
CA LEU A 25 5.17 16.79 -3.00
C LEU A 25 5.38 18.05 -2.16
N GLU A 26 6.59 18.26 -1.63
CA GLU A 26 7.00 19.52 -1.00
C GLU A 26 7.21 20.63 -2.04
N ILE A 27 7.71 20.27 -3.23
CA ILE A 27 7.92 21.22 -4.35
C ILE A 27 6.60 21.57 -5.03
N ASP A 28 5.78 20.56 -5.33
CA ASP A 28 4.46 20.71 -5.95
C ASP A 28 3.47 19.79 -5.24
N ASN A 29 2.54 20.39 -4.48
CA ASN A 29 1.63 19.65 -3.61
C ASN A 29 0.41 19.07 -4.35
N ASP A 30 0.33 19.24 -5.66
CA ASP A 30 -0.74 18.67 -6.48
C ASP A 30 -0.56 17.13 -6.59
N VAL A 31 -1.30 16.41 -5.74
CA VAL A 31 -1.25 14.95 -5.65
C VAL A 31 -1.74 14.29 -6.94
N ASP A 32 -2.81 14.82 -7.55
CA ASP A 32 -3.38 14.24 -8.76
C ASP A 32 -2.37 14.34 -9.91
N LYS A 33 -1.78 15.54 -10.07
CA LYS A 33 -0.71 15.75 -11.04
C LYS A 33 0.53 14.89 -10.76
N PHE A 34 0.89 14.70 -9.49
CA PHE A 34 1.99 13.80 -9.14
C PHE A 34 1.69 12.36 -9.61
N LEU A 35 0.49 11.85 -9.31
CA LEU A 35 0.08 10.50 -9.68
C LEU A 35 0.02 10.31 -11.20
N ASP A 36 -0.44 11.32 -11.94
CA ASP A 36 -0.52 11.27 -13.41
C ASP A 36 0.85 11.20 -14.10
N ASN A 37 1.92 11.70 -13.45
CA ASN A 37 3.23 11.89 -14.08
C ASN A 37 4.35 11.06 -13.46
N THR A 38 4.13 10.45 -12.29
CA THR A 38 5.15 9.68 -11.58
C THR A 38 5.27 8.26 -12.12
N THR A 39 6.49 7.73 -12.13
CA THR A 39 6.78 6.30 -12.38
C THR A 39 7.37 5.62 -11.14
N LEU A 40 7.35 6.30 -9.99
CA LEU A 40 7.95 5.81 -8.75
C LEU A 40 7.18 4.63 -8.15
N LEU A 41 5.90 4.47 -8.50
CA LEU A 41 5.01 3.46 -7.94
C LEU A 41 4.88 2.22 -8.83
N ASP A 42 5.22 2.32 -10.11
CA ASP A 42 5.06 1.28 -11.14
C ASP A 42 5.75 -0.03 -10.73
N GLU A 43 6.96 0.04 -10.16
CA GLU A 43 7.72 -1.15 -9.75
C GLU A 43 7.04 -1.95 -8.62
N TRP A 44 6.08 -1.34 -7.91
CA TRP A 44 5.36 -1.95 -6.80
C TRP A 44 4.03 -2.56 -7.23
N GLU A 45 3.48 -2.22 -8.40
CA GLU A 45 2.24 -2.79 -8.94
C GLU A 45 2.35 -4.31 -9.14
N ASP A 46 3.49 -4.78 -9.63
CA ASP A 46 3.73 -6.21 -9.86
C ASP A 46 4.06 -7.00 -8.58
N VAL A 47 4.41 -6.29 -7.50
CA VAL A 47 4.98 -6.88 -6.28
C VAL A 47 3.97 -6.94 -5.14
N ILE A 48 3.11 -5.92 -5.03
CA ILE A 48 2.08 -5.81 -4.01
C ILE A 48 0.77 -6.35 -4.60
N PRO A 49 0.02 -7.20 -3.88
CA PRO A 49 -1.28 -7.65 -4.37
C PRO A 49 -2.29 -6.49 -4.50
N ASP A 50 -3.18 -6.56 -5.50
CA ASP A 50 -4.18 -5.53 -5.79
C ASP A 50 -5.00 -5.09 -4.56
N SER A 51 -5.35 -6.04 -3.69
CA SER A 51 -6.13 -5.78 -2.47
C SER A 51 -5.41 -4.90 -1.44
N GLU A 52 -4.08 -4.82 -1.51
CA GLU A 52 -3.23 -4.04 -0.60
C GLU A 52 -2.52 -2.89 -1.29
N TYR A 53 -2.51 -2.84 -2.63
CA TYR A 53 -1.87 -1.78 -3.40
C TYR A 53 -2.45 -0.39 -3.06
N GLY A 54 -3.78 -0.28 -2.95
CA GLY A 54 -4.41 0.99 -2.55
C GLY A 54 -3.98 1.47 -1.15
N ILE A 55 -3.82 0.55 -0.19
CA ILE A 55 -3.32 0.86 1.15
C ILE A 55 -1.88 1.38 1.08
N PHE A 56 -1.05 0.73 0.25
CA PHE A 56 0.31 1.15 0.00
C PHE A 56 0.37 2.57 -0.58
N VAL A 57 -0.37 2.86 -1.66
CA VAL A 57 -0.38 4.19 -2.29
C VAL A 57 -0.77 5.28 -1.28
N ILE A 58 -1.85 5.07 -0.52
CA ILE A 58 -2.28 6.01 0.52
C ILE A 58 -1.19 6.21 1.58
N ALA A 59 -0.53 5.12 2.01
CA ALA A 59 0.54 5.19 2.99
C ALA A 59 1.79 5.92 2.48
N ILE A 60 2.11 5.80 1.19
CA ILE A 60 3.22 6.54 0.57
C ILE A 60 2.89 8.03 0.48
N LEU A 61 1.75 8.39 -0.10
CA LEU A 61 1.34 9.79 -0.32
C LEU A 61 1.20 10.57 1.00
N ASN A 62 0.70 9.92 2.05
CA ASN A 62 0.53 10.55 3.37
C ASN A 62 1.74 10.35 4.30
N ASN A 63 2.85 9.80 3.79
CA ASN A 63 4.07 9.53 4.56
C ASN A 63 3.80 8.76 5.88
N ILE A 64 2.92 7.76 5.84
CA ILE A 64 2.55 6.95 7.01
C ILE A 64 3.67 5.94 7.31
N ARG A 65 4.38 6.12 8.43
CA ARG A 65 5.52 5.26 8.85
C ARG A 65 5.22 4.31 10.01
N THR A 66 3.94 4.18 10.38
CA THR A 66 3.55 3.36 11.53
C THR A 66 3.90 1.89 11.26
N LYS A 67 4.59 1.25 12.22
CA LYS A 67 5.05 -0.15 12.14
C LYS A 67 3.96 -1.13 11.76
N THR A 68 2.73 -0.91 12.22
CA THR A 68 1.57 -1.75 11.86
C THR A 68 1.29 -1.72 10.37
N VAL A 69 1.18 -0.53 9.77
CA VAL A 69 0.85 -0.36 8.35
C VAL A 69 1.99 -0.89 7.46
N ILE A 70 3.22 -0.46 7.75
CA ILE A 70 4.40 -0.93 6.99
C ILE A 70 4.58 -2.44 7.14
N GLY A 71 4.37 -2.97 8.35
CA GLY A 71 4.42 -4.40 8.61
C GLY A 71 3.40 -5.18 7.79
N THR A 72 2.15 -4.73 7.73
CA THR A 72 1.11 -5.34 6.91
C THR A 72 1.48 -5.36 5.42
N ILE A 73 1.97 -4.24 4.87
CA ILE A 73 2.39 -4.17 3.46
C ILE A 73 3.54 -5.14 3.18
N VAL A 74 4.55 -5.17 4.06
CA VAL A 74 5.72 -6.06 3.90
C VAL A 74 5.32 -7.52 4.05
N ASP A 75 4.38 -7.83 4.94
CA ASP A 75 3.84 -9.17 5.13
C ASP A 75 3.08 -9.65 3.88
N SER A 76 2.28 -8.78 3.25
CA SER A 76 1.60 -9.06 1.98
C SER A 76 2.60 -9.34 0.85
N ILE A 77 3.68 -8.55 0.73
CA ILE A 77 4.74 -8.78 -0.27
C ILE A 77 5.45 -10.11 -0.04
N LEU A 78 5.76 -10.42 1.23
CA LEU A 78 6.44 -11.67 1.59
C LEU A 78 5.49 -12.89 1.55
N LYS A 79 4.20 -12.69 1.23
CA LYS A 79 3.14 -13.71 1.26
C LYS A 79 3.14 -14.47 2.59
N ILE A 80 3.46 -13.75 3.66
CA ILE A 80 3.38 -14.31 5.00
C ILE A 80 1.90 -14.32 5.30
N ASN A 81 1.29 -15.50 5.20
CA ASN A 81 -0.05 -15.73 5.69
C ASN A 81 -0.04 -15.39 7.18
N THR A 82 -0.30 -14.13 7.52
CA THR A 82 -0.77 -13.79 8.84
C THR A 82 -2.13 -14.46 8.90
N VAL A 83 -2.22 -15.56 9.64
CA VAL A 83 -3.51 -16.15 10.00
C VAL A 83 -4.16 -15.14 10.95
N SER A 84 -4.59 -14.01 10.42
CA SER A 84 -5.39 -13.02 11.12
C SER A 84 -6.80 -13.18 10.56
N LYS A 85 -7.68 -13.63 11.44
CA LYS A 85 -9.11 -13.84 11.20
C LYS A 85 -9.73 -12.53 10.73
N HIS A 86 -9.82 -12.33 9.43
CA HIS A 86 -10.91 -11.58 8.82
C HIS A 86 -11.48 -12.45 7.70
N GLU A 87 -11.97 -13.64 8.07
CA GLU A 87 -13.15 -14.15 7.39
C GLU A 87 -14.28 -13.16 7.69
N VAL A 88 -14.36 -12.09 6.90
CA VAL A 88 -15.65 -11.43 6.70
C VAL A 88 -16.46 -12.46 5.94
N SER A 89 -17.23 -13.22 6.71
CA SER A 89 -18.24 -14.14 6.22
C SER A 89 -19.02 -13.45 5.11
N LYS A 90 -18.93 -14.00 3.90
CA LYS A 90 -19.78 -13.63 2.77
C LYS A 90 -21.24 -13.81 3.19
N SER A 91 -21.90 -12.78 3.72
CA SER A 91 -23.36 -12.73 3.68
C SER A 91 -23.75 -12.26 2.29
N LYS A 92 -23.89 -13.22 1.36
CA LYS A 92 -24.72 -13.00 0.18
C LYS A 92 -26.12 -12.68 0.68
N ASN A 93 -26.55 -11.42 0.60
CA ASN A 93 -27.96 -11.08 0.57
C ASN A 93 -28.20 -9.71 -0.10
N ILE A 94 -28.92 -9.79 -1.22
CA ILE A 94 -29.92 -8.85 -1.72
C ILE A 94 -29.39 -7.60 -2.45
N ILE A 95 -29.50 -7.68 -3.78
CA ILE A 95 -29.70 -6.53 -4.67
C ILE A 95 -31.00 -5.86 -4.21
N GLU A 96 -30.98 -4.57 -3.86
CA GLU A 96 -32.01 -3.61 -4.27
C GLU A 96 -31.64 -2.15 -3.93
N GLN A 97 -31.53 -1.36 -5.01
CA GLN A 97 -31.70 0.08 -5.18
C GLN A 97 -30.73 1.08 -4.52
N HIS A 98 -30.00 1.78 -5.39
CA HIS A 98 -29.31 3.03 -5.10
C HIS A 98 -30.33 4.16 -4.87
N PRO A 99 -30.11 5.07 -3.89
CA PRO A 99 -31.05 6.15 -3.54
C PRO A 99 -31.15 7.30 -4.56
N PHE A 100 -30.53 7.17 -5.75
CA PHE A 100 -30.55 8.18 -6.81
C PHE A 100 -30.92 7.62 -8.20
N CYS A 101 -31.54 6.44 -8.26
CA CYS A 101 -32.19 5.92 -9.47
C CYS A 101 -33.69 5.77 -9.23
#